data_AF-A0A7S3Q0M9-F1
#
_entry.id   AF-A0A7S3Q0M9-F1
#
_cell.length_a   1.000
_cell.length_b   1.000
_cell.length_c   1.000
_cell.angle_alpha   90.00
_cell.angle_beta   90.00
_cell.angle_gamma   90.00
#
_symmetry.space_group_name_H-M   'P 1'
#
loop_
_entity.id
_entity.type
_entity.pdbx_description
1 polymer ?
#
loop_
_entity_poly.entity_id
_entity_poly.type
_entity_poly.pdbx_seq_one_letter_code
_entity_poly.pdbx_strand_id
1 'polypeptide(L)'
;KDYGFNVKFMLMNSFSTSEDTLAFFAEKYPDLRAEEGLEMIQNKVPKLHATTFEPATCESDSSNEWCPPGHGDLYAALVGSGRLDALIEGGYKYMFVSNSDNLGATLDLKILTHFAQEDAPFMMECCARTENDKKGGHLAVRNSD
;
A
#
# COMPACT_ATOMS: atom_id res chain seq x y z
N LYS A 1 12.50 7.52 17.17
CA LYS A 1 13.43 8.12 18.16
C LYS A 1 13.67 7.17 19.33
N ASP A 2 12.61 6.62 19.91
CA ASP A 2 12.68 5.75 21.10
C ASP A 2 13.53 4.47 20.92
N TYR A 3 13.62 3.95 19.70
CA TYR A 3 14.43 2.77 19.38
C TYR A 3 15.77 3.09 18.71
N GLY A 4 16.09 4.35 18.43
CA GLY A 4 17.36 4.74 17.80
C GLY A 4 17.58 4.27 16.35
N PHE A 5 16.60 3.58 15.74
CA PHE A 5 16.67 3.13 14.35
C PHE A 5 15.94 4.07 13.40
N ASN A 6 16.47 4.19 12.18
CA ASN A 6 15.80 4.88 11.09
C ASN A 6 14.93 3.87 10.31
N VAL A 7 13.64 3.83 10.62
CA VAL A 7 12.67 2.98 9.92
C VAL A 7 12.26 3.68 8.63
N LYS A 8 12.33 2.97 7.50
CA LYS A 8 11.91 3.50 6.21
C LYS A 8 10.40 3.73 6.20
N PHE A 9 9.99 4.95 5.87
CA PHE A 9 8.60 5.29 5.66
C PHE A 9 8.32 5.50 4.17
N MET A 10 7.22 4.92 3.69
CA MET A 10 6.80 4.98 2.29
C MET A 10 5.29 5.17 2.19
N LEU A 11 4.85 5.86 1.16
CA LEU A 11 3.46 6.10 0.79
C LEU A 11 3.22 5.56 -0.62
N MET A 12 2.23 4.68 -0.75
CA MET A 12 1.74 4.24 -2.05
C MET A 12 0.66 5.20 -2.53
N ASN A 13 1.04 6.11 -3.42
CA ASN A 13 0.16 7.11 -4.00
C ASN A 13 -0.37 6.66 -5.37
N SER A 14 -1.44 7.30 -5.80
CA SER A 14 -1.99 7.20 -7.15
C SER A 14 -1.79 8.52 -7.90
N PHE A 15 -2.07 8.49 -9.20
CA PHE A 15 -2.16 9.71 -10.00
C PHE A 15 -3.19 10.73 -9.46
N SER A 16 -4.16 10.29 -8.67
CA SER A 16 -5.18 11.15 -8.05
C SER A 16 -4.81 11.67 -6.66
N THR A 17 -3.72 11.18 -6.05
CA THR A 17 -3.37 11.52 -4.65
C THR A 17 -1.95 12.04 -4.48
N SER A 18 -1.07 11.84 -5.47
CA SER A 18 0.35 12.16 -5.39
C SER A 18 0.61 13.63 -5.09
N GLU A 19 0.05 14.54 -5.90
CA GLU A 19 0.34 15.98 -5.81
C GLU A 19 -0.06 16.56 -4.44
N ASP A 20 -1.31 16.33 -4.03
CA ASP A 20 -1.83 16.81 -2.75
C ASP A 20 -1.04 16.26 -1.57
N THR A 21 -0.67 14.97 -1.61
CA THR A 21 0.13 14.32 -0.57
C THR A 21 1.51 14.95 -0.47
N LEU A 22 2.21 15.10 -1.60
CA LEU A 22 3.55 15.66 -1.62
C LEU A 22 3.58 17.15 -1.24
N ALA A 23 2.55 17.92 -1.60
CA ALA A 23 2.40 19.31 -1.20
C ALA A 23 2.23 19.44 0.33
N PHE A 24 1.36 18.61 0.92
CA PHE A 24 1.18 18.58 2.37
C PHE A 24 2.47 18.22 3.12
N PHE A 25 3.21 17.20 2.64
CA PHE A 25 4.49 16.82 3.24
C PHE A 25 5.56 17.92 3.07
N ALA A 26 5.59 18.62 1.92
CA ALA A 26 6.51 19.74 1.73
C ALA A 26 6.24 20.89 2.71
N GLU A 27 4.97 21.18 3.01
CA GLU A 27 4.58 22.25 3.94
C GLU A 27 4.79 21.86 5.41
N LYS A 28 4.34 20.67 5.81
CA LYS A 28 4.25 20.28 7.22
C LYS A 28 5.42 19.43 7.71
N TYR A 29 6.04 18.66 6.83
CA TYR A 29 7.07 17.67 7.17
C TYR A 29 8.22 17.66 6.15
N PRO A 30 8.92 18.80 5.97
CA PRO A 30 9.94 18.95 4.93
C PRO A 30 11.08 17.93 5.03
N ASP A 31 11.44 17.51 6.25
CA ASP A 31 12.46 16.48 6.47
C ASP A 31 12.03 15.12 5.90
N LEU A 32 10.78 14.70 6.16
CA LEU A 32 10.22 13.46 5.58
C LEU A 32 10.06 13.60 4.06
N ARG A 33 9.64 14.78 3.58
CA ARG A 33 9.50 15.06 2.15
C ARG A 33 10.82 14.89 1.39
N ALA A 34 11.94 15.21 2.04
CA ALA A 34 13.26 15.09 1.46
C ALA A 34 13.79 13.64 1.45
N GLU A 35 13.16 12.71 2.17
CA GLU A 35 13.59 11.32 2.17
C GLU A 35 13.39 10.67 0.80
N GLU A 36 14.45 10.04 0.30
CA GLU A 36 14.40 9.30 -0.95
C GLU A 36 13.38 8.16 -0.85
N GLY A 37 12.52 7.98 -1.85
CA GLY A 37 11.58 6.87 -1.86
C GLY A 37 10.43 7.00 -0.87
N LEU A 38 10.18 8.21 -0.32
CA LEU A 38 8.93 8.50 0.40
C LEU A 38 7.71 8.08 -0.42
N GLU A 39 7.72 8.34 -1.73
CA GLU A 39 6.62 8.00 -2.63
C GLU A 39 6.94 6.78 -3.50
N MET A 40 5.95 5.92 -3.59
CA MET A 40 5.79 4.91 -4.64
C MET A 40 4.47 5.18 -5.35
N ILE A 41 4.50 5.23 -6.69
CA ILE A 41 3.29 5.39 -7.49
C ILE A 41 2.78 4.02 -7.89
N GLN A 42 1.53 3.72 -7.53
CA GLN A 42 0.83 2.52 -8.02
C GLN A 42 0.46 2.67 -9.51
N ASN A 43 0.23 1.55 -10.18
CA ASN A 43 -0.16 1.51 -11.57
C ASN A 43 -1.54 2.16 -11.79
N LYS A 44 -1.85 2.42 -13.06
CA LYS A 44 -3.21 2.76 -13.51
C LYS A 44 -3.64 1.79 -14.59
N VAL A 45 -4.93 1.45 -14.59
CA VAL A 45 -5.54 0.56 -15.58
C VAL A 45 -6.74 1.25 -16.22
N PRO A 46 -7.06 0.97 -17.50
CA PRO A 46 -8.25 1.51 -18.12
C PRO A 46 -9.50 0.88 -17.50
N LYS A 47 -10.51 1.71 -17.26
CA LYS A 47 -11.87 1.21 -17.02
C LYS A 47 -12.36 0.56 -18.31
N LEU A 48 -13.08 -0.56 -18.18
CA LEU A 48 -13.58 -1.29 -19.33
C LEU A 48 -15.08 -1.08 -19.48
N HIS A 49 -15.55 -1.04 -20.72
CA HIS A 49 -16.98 -1.10 -21.01
C HIS A 49 -17.54 -2.46 -20.55
N ALA A 50 -18.63 -2.45 -19.78
CA ALA A 50 -19.11 -3.63 -19.06
C ALA A 50 -19.53 -4.80 -19.96
N THR A 51 -19.87 -4.54 -21.23
CA THR A 51 -20.30 -5.59 -22.18
C THR A 51 -19.25 -5.95 -23.23
N THR A 52 -18.40 -5.01 -23.66
CA THR A 52 -17.44 -5.24 -24.75
C THR A 52 -16.04 -5.54 -24.22
N PHE A 53 -15.77 -5.19 -22.96
CA PHE A 53 -14.45 -5.27 -22.32
C PHE A 53 -13.36 -4.43 -23.01
N GLU A 54 -13.76 -3.51 -23.89
CA GLU A 54 -12.86 -2.52 -24.50
C GLU A 54 -12.63 -1.36 -23.51
N PRO A 55 -11.50 -0.62 -23.61
CA PRO A 55 -11.28 0.59 -22.83
C PRO A 55 -12.44 1.58 -22.99
N ALA A 56 -13.00 2.03 -21.87
CA ALA A 56 -14.08 3.01 -21.86
C ALA A 56 -13.54 4.41 -22.15
N THR A 57 -14.31 5.20 -22.89
CA THR A 57 -14.03 6.62 -23.16
C THR A 57 -14.97 7.53 -22.37
N CYS A 58 -14.49 8.68 -21.92
CA CYS A 58 -15.28 9.66 -21.17
C CYS A 58 -15.05 11.06 -21.75
N GLU A 59 -15.92 11.48 -22.67
CA GLU A 59 -15.78 12.75 -23.40
C GLU A 59 -15.77 13.98 -22.48
N SER A 60 -16.49 13.93 -21.35
CA SER A 60 -16.52 15.04 -20.40
C SER A 60 -15.21 15.20 -19.62
N ASP A 61 -14.49 14.10 -19.39
CA ASP A 61 -13.23 14.10 -18.64
C ASP A 61 -12.48 12.76 -18.80
N SER A 62 -11.42 12.77 -19.61
CA SER A 62 -10.57 11.60 -19.86
C SER A 62 -9.87 11.03 -18.62
N SER A 63 -9.76 11.78 -17.52
CA SER A 63 -9.20 11.25 -16.27
C SER A 63 -10.09 10.14 -15.69
N ASN A 64 -11.39 10.18 -15.99
CA ASN A 64 -12.34 9.16 -15.58
C ASN A 64 -12.23 7.85 -16.37
N GLU A 65 -11.40 7.78 -17.41
CA GLU A 65 -11.15 6.55 -18.18
C GLU A 65 -10.20 5.60 -17.44
N TRP A 66 -9.53 6.08 -16.39
CA TRP A 66 -8.53 5.33 -15.65
C TRP A 66 -8.97 5.08 -14.21
N CYS A 67 -8.52 3.99 -13.64
CA CYS A 67 -8.61 3.75 -12.20
C CYS A 67 -7.32 3.10 -11.68
N PRO A 68 -7.03 3.25 -10.38
CA PRO A 68 -6.04 2.39 -9.75
C PRO A 68 -6.57 0.95 -9.69
N PRO A 69 -5.73 -0.08 -9.92
CA PRO A 69 -6.12 -1.48 -9.88
C PRO A 69 -6.31 -2.07 -8.46
N GLY A 70 -6.59 -1.20 -7.47
CA GLY A 70 -6.74 -1.56 -6.07
C GLY A 70 -5.40 -1.73 -5.33
N HIS A 71 -5.45 -1.82 -4.00
CA HIS A 71 -4.24 -1.88 -3.16
C HIS A 71 -3.44 -3.18 -3.32
N GLY A 72 -4.01 -4.22 -3.93
CA GLY A 72 -3.27 -5.43 -4.31
C GLY A 72 -2.19 -5.17 -5.36
N ASP A 73 -2.23 -4.03 -6.05
CA ASP A 73 -1.19 -3.58 -6.98
C ASP A 73 0.15 -3.32 -6.31
N LEU A 74 0.19 -3.17 -4.98
CA LEU A 74 1.41 -2.96 -4.21
C LEU A 74 2.57 -3.85 -4.67
N TYR A 75 2.32 -5.15 -4.82
CA TYR A 75 3.35 -6.11 -5.21
C TYR A 75 3.85 -5.87 -6.64
N ALA A 76 2.93 -5.64 -7.58
CA ALA A 76 3.26 -5.37 -8.97
C ALA A 76 3.99 -4.04 -9.15
N ALA A 77 3.58 -2.99 -8.42
CA ALA A 77 4.22 -1.69 -8.41
C ALA A 77 5.63 -1.74 -7.80
N LEU A 78 5.81 -2.47 -6.68
CA LEU A 78 7.12 -2.65 -6.05
C LEU A 78 8.11 -3.35 -6.99
N VAL A 79 7.69 -4.42 -7.65
CA VAL A 79 8.52 -5.15 -8.61
C VAL A 79 8.76 -4.32 -9.87
N GLY A 80 7.69 -3.81 -10.50
CA GLY A 80 7.75 -3.12 -11.78
C GLY A 80 8.53 -1.80 -11.75
N SER A 81 8.63 -1.15 -10.58
CA SER A 81 9.42 0.06 -10.40
C SER A 81 10.89 -0.18 -10.01
N GLY A 82 11.28 -1.43 -9.75
CA GLY A 82 12.60 -1.76 -9.17
C GLY A 82 12.76 -1.35 -7.70
N ARG A 83 11.70 -0.85 -7.05
CA ARG A 83 11.72 -0.46 -5.64
C ARG A 83 11.96 -1.65 -4.72
N LEU A 84 11.42 -2.82 -5.04
CA LEU A 84 11.65 -4.03 -4.26
C LEU A 84 13.14 -4.38 -4.21
N ASP A 85 13.81 -4.40 -5.36
CA ASP A 85 15.23 -4.71 -5.46
C ASP A 85 16.06 -3.69 -4.68
N ALA A 86 15.78 -2.39 -4.84
CA ALA A 86 16.46 -1.33 -4.09
C ALA A 86 16.27 -1.46 -2.57
N LEU A 87 15.09 -1.88 -2.10
CA LEU A 87 14.85 -2.15 -0.68
C LEU A 87 15.66 -3.37 -0.20
N ILE A 88 15.70 -4.45 -0.98
CA ILE A 88 16.46 -5.65 -0.63
C ILE A 88 17.97 -5.33 -0.59
N GLU A 89 18.48 -4.60 -1.58
CA GLU A 89 19.87 -4.12 -1.62
C GLU A 89 20.21 -3.20 -0.44
N GLY A 90 19.24 -2.39 0.00
CA GLY A 90 19.32 -1.59 1.22
C GLY A 90 19.29 -2.38 2.53
N GLY A 91 19.13 -3.71 2.47
CA GLY A 91 19.12 -4.61 3.63
C GLY A 91 17.78 -4.72 4.34
N TYR A 92 16.70 -4.20 3.75
CA TYR A 92 15.35 -4.34 4.31
C TYR A 92 14.84 -5.78 4.11
N LYS A 93 14.29 -6.37 5.17
CA LYS A 93 13.76 -7.75 5.17
C LYS A 93 12.26 -7.85 5.37
N TYR A 94 11.69 -6.88 6.07
CA TYR A 94 10.28 -6.87 6.44
C TYR A 94 9.65 -5.55 6.03
N MET A 95 8.41 -5.63 5.58
CA MET A 95 7.58 -4.47 5.27
C MET A 95 6.28 -4.62 6.06
N PHE A 96 6.00 -3.65 6.91
CA PHE A 96 4.68 -3.50 7.53
C PHE A 96 3.83 -2.61 6.64
N VAL A 97 2.64 -3.10 6.26
CA VAL A 97 1.72 -2.40 5.36
C VAL A 97 0.39 -2.24 6.06
N SER A 98 -0.14 -1.02 6.06
CA SER A 98 -1.45 -0.70 6.63
C SER A 98 -2.20 0.28 5.74
N ASN A 99 -3.52 0.31 5.90
CA ASN A 99 -4.33 1.36 5.31
C ASN A 99 -4.05 2.70 5.99
N SER A 100 -4.05 3.79 5.23
CA SER A 100 -3.77 5.13 5.74
C SER A 100 -4.89 5.69 6.63
N ASP A 101 -6.13 5.22 6.44
CA ASP A 101 -7.27 5.56 7.29
C ASP A 101 -7.29 4.79 8.62
N ASN A 102 -6.46 3.74 8.77
CA ASN A 102 -6.29 3.02 10.03
C ASN A 102 -5.14 3.61 10.87
N LEU A 103 -5.41 4.67 11.61
CA LEU A 103 -4.43 5.32 12.50
C LEU A 103 -4.03 4.48 13.73
N GLY A 104 -4.73 3.36 13.99
CA GLY A 104 -4.35 2.41 15.04
C GLY A 104 -3.22 1.47 14.63
N ALA A 105 -2.92 1.39 13.33
CA ALA A 105 -1.85 0.56 12.80
C ALA A 105 -0.49 1.20 13.08
N THR A 106 0.32 0.53 13.89
CA THR A 106 1.71 0.93 14.18
C THR A 106 2.60 -0.30 14.21
N LEU A 107 3.89 -0.12 13.98
CA LEU A 107 4.85 -1.23 14.03
C LEU A 107 5.01 -1.74 15.47
N ASP A 108 4.42 -2.89 15.79
CA ASP A 108 4.61 -3.59 17.06
C ASP A 108 5.80 -4.57 16.97
N LEU A 109 6.83 -4.33 17.78
CA LEU A 109 8.04 -5.18 17.81
C LEU A 109 7.76 -6.60 18.28
N LYS A 110 6.71 -6.85 19.07
CA LYS A 110 6.34 -8.21 19.49
C LYS A 110 5.79 -9.00 18.31
N ILE A 111 4.94 -8.38 17.50
CA ILE A 111 4.39 -9.00 16.28
C ILE A 111 5.51 -9.23 15.28
N LEU A 112 6.36 -8.22 15.04
CA LEU A 112 7.53 -8.37 14.15
C LEU A 112 8.48 -9.47 14.63
N THR A 113 8.76 -9.55 15.94
CA THR A 113 9.64 -10.58 16.51
C THR A 113 9.04 -11.97 16.32
N HIS A 114 7.73 -12.12 16.57
CA HIS A 114 7.03 -13.38 16.31
C HIS A 114 7.13 -13.74 14.83
N PHE A 115 6.77 -12.83 13.93
CA PHE A 115 6.85 -13.05 12.49
C PHE A 115 8.26 -13.44 12.02
N ALA A 116 9.30 -12.79 12.55
CA ALA A 116 10.69 -13.08 12.22
C ALA A 116 11.22 -14.40 12.77
N GLN A 117 10.53 -14.99 13.76
CA GLN A 117 10.83 -16.32 14.30
C GLN A 117 10.08 -17.43 13.56
N GLU A 118 8.97 -17.09 12.91
CA GLU A 118 8.26 -17.97 12.00
C GLU A 118 8.99 -18.02 10.63
N ASP A 119 8.95 -19.17 9.96
CA ASP A 119 9.44 -19.30 8.57
C ASP A 119 8.35 -18.91 7.54
N ALA A 120 7.44 -18.00 7.95
CA ALA A 120 6.31 -17.58 7.15
C ALA A 120 6.70 -16.41 6.22
N PRO A 121 6.31 -16.41 4.94
CA PRO A 121 6.60 -15.30 4.03
C PRO A 121 5.64 -14.11 4.19
N PHE A 122 4.53 -14.29 4.93
CA PHE A 122 3.47 -13.29 5.08
C PHE A 122 2.69 -13.53 6.38
N MET A 123 2.27 -12.44 7.03
CA MET A 123 1.41 -12.46 8.21
C MET A 123 0.32 -11.41 8.04
N MET A 124 -0.92 -11.77 8.38
CA MET A 124 -2.07 -10.86 8.37
C MET A 124 -2.62 -10.69 9.78
N GLU A 125 -2.64 -9.46 10.28
CA GLU A 125 -3.34 -9.11 11.51
C GLU A 125 -4.85 -9.06 11.26
N CYS A 126 -5.62 -9.77 12.08
CA CYS A 126 -7.07 -9.82 12.00
C CYS A 126 -7.71 -9.45 13.33
N CYS A 127 -8.88 -8.82 13.27
CA CYS A 127 -9.69 -8.50 14.45
C CYS A 127 -10.90 -9.42 14.56
N ALA A 128 -11.37 -9.65 15.79
CA ALA A 128 -12.69 -10.21 16.00
C ALA A 128 -13.75 -9.29 15.39
N ARG A 129 -14.58 -9.84 14.50
CA ARG A 129 -15.55 -9.04 13.73
C ARG A 129 -16.67 -8.52 14.62
N THR A 130 -17.02 -7.26 14.42
CA THR A 130 -18.10 -6.54 15.12
C THR A 130 -19.23 -6.17 14.16
N GLU A 131 -20.34 -5.64 14.69
CA GLU A 131 -21.47 -5.14 13.89
C GLU A 131 -21.10 -3.97 12.97
N ASN A 132 -20.03 -3.25 13.29
CA ASN A 132 -19.56 -2.10 12.51
C ASN A 132 -18.74 -2.52 11.28
N ASP A 133 -18.23 -3.74 11.24
CA ASP A 133 -17.37 -4.26 10.16
C ASP A 133 -18.20 -4.72 8.96
N LYS A 134 -18.82 -3.74 8.29
CA LYS A 134 -19.76 -3.93 7.17
C LYS A 134 -19.08 -3.89 5.79
N LYS A 135 -17.90 -3.28 5.68
CA LYS A 135 -17.12 -3.15 4.45
C LYS A 135 -15.69 -3.62 4.68
N GLY A 136 -15.18 -4.48 3.82
CA GLY A 136 -13.86 -5.11 3.94
C GLY A 136 -13.87 -6.58 3.54
N GLY A 137 -12.84 -7.31 3.95
CA GLY A 137 -12.73 -8.77 3.78
C GLY A 137 -12.87 -9.53 5.09
N HIS A 138 -13.09 -10.83 5.02
CA HIS A 138 -12.96 -11.75 6.15
C HIS A 138 -12.16 -12.98 5.72
N LEU A 139 -11.45 -13.60 6.64
CA LEU A 139 -10.81 -14.88 6.38
C LEU A 139 -11.87 -15.97 6.16
N ALA A 140 -11.51 -16.94 5.33
CA ALA A 140 -12.27 -18.15 5.08
C ALA A 140 -11.29 -19.26 4.67
N VAL A 141 -11.69 -20.50 4.87
CA VAL A 141 -11.01 -21.68 4.32
C VAL A 141 -11.93 -22.25 3.24
N ARG A 142 -11.37 -22.67 2.09
CA ARG A 142 -12.20 -23.27 1.05
C ARG A 142 -12.66 -24.65 1.53
N ASN A 143 -13.87 -25.07 1.16
CA ASN A 143 -14.38 -26.39 1.54
C ASN A 143 -13.51 -27.57 1.05
N SER A 144 -12.65 -27.34 0.06
CA SER A 144 -11.76 -28.33 -0.54
C SER A 144 -10.35 -28.36 0.06
N ASP A 145 -9.98 -27.36 0.86
CA ASP A 145 -8.69 -27.33 1.57
C ASP A 145 -8.82 -28.13 2.89
#